data_AF-A0A2U9IIP3-F1
#
_entry.id   AF-A0A2U9IIP3-F1
#
_cell.length_a   1.000
_cell.length_b   1.000
_cell.length_c   1.000
_cell.angle_alpha   90.00
_cell.angle_beta   90.00
_cell.angle_gamma   90.00
#
_symmetry.space_group_name_H-M   'P 1'
#
loop_
_entity.id
_entity.type
_entity.pdbx_description
1 polymer ?
#
loop_
_entity_poly.entity_id
_entity_poly.type
_entity_poly.pdbx_seq_one_letter_code
_entity_poly.pdbx_strand_id
1 'polypeptide(L)' 'MYEVKKLKDNTYEINLDGIRTISFKLEEDMIKEIEIACKKLGYKNKSELIKDAIKEYLNYLSNH' A
#
# COMPACT_ATOMS: atom_id res chain seq x y z
N MET A 1 0.52 -12.50 11.02
CA MET A 1 0.23 -13.14 12.32
C MET A 1 -1.00 -12.40 12.83
N TYR A 2 -2.13 -13.09 13.05
CA TYR A 2 -3.37 -12.42 13.39
C TYR A 2 -3.36 -12.06 14.87
N GLU A 3 -3.62 -10.80 15.20
CA GLU A 3 -3.77 -10.38 16.60
C GLU A 3 -5.27 -10.43 16.94
N VAL A 4 -5.63 -11.25 17.93
CA VAL A 4 -7.01 -11.38 18.39
C VAL A 4 -7.12 -10.75 19.78
N LYS A 5 -7.87 -9.66 19.87
CA LYS A 5 -8.10 -8.93 21.12
C LYS A 5 -9.55 -9.13 21.57
N LYS A 6 -9.74 -9.63 22.80
CA LYS A 6 -11.08 -9.72 23.40
C LYS A 6 -11.47 -8.35 23.93
N LEU A 7 -12.58 -7.80 23.44
CA LEU A 7 -13.05 -6.45 23.83
C LEU A 7 -14.02 -6.51 25.02
N LYS A 8 -15.14 -7.26 24.92
CA LYS A 8 -16.14 -7.53 25.98
C LYS A 8 -17.15 -8.59 25.49
N ASP A 9 -17.82 -9.28 26.43
CA ASP A 9 -18.75 -10.40 26.14
C ASP A 9 -18.13 -11.48 25.21
N ASN A 10 -18.93 -12.04 24.30
CA ASN A 10 -18.51 -12.97 23.23
C ASN A 10 -17.98 -12.21 21.98
N THR A 11 -17.48 -10.99 22.14
CA THR A 11 -17.01 -10.14 21.02
C THR A 11 -15.47 -10.11 20.97
N TYR A 12 -14.95 -10.38 19.78
CA TYR A 12 -13.51 -10.45 19.49
C TYR A 12 -13.16 -9.48 18.36
N GLU A 13 -12.12 -8.70 18.54
CA GLU A 13 -11.49 -7.89 17.50
C GLU A 13 -10.36 -8.71 16.89
N ILE A 14 -10.42 -8.89 15.57
CA ILE A 14 -9.42 -9.67 14.83
C ILE A 14 -8.71 -8.69 13.89
N ASN A 15 -7.45 -8.39 14.19
CA ASN A 15 -6.59 -7.66 13.27
C ASN A 15 -6.12 -8.61 12.17
N LEU A 16 -6.80 -8.53 11.04
CA LEU A 16 -6.44 -9.22 9.81
C LEU A 16 -5.39 -8.38 9.06
N ASP A 17 -4.19 -8.26 9.61
CA ASP A 17 -3.01 -7.75 8.90
C ASP A 17 -2.64 -8.73 7.78
N GLY A 18 -3.40 -8.66 6.70
CA GLY A 18 -3.24 -9.47 5.50
C GLY A 18 -2.61 -8.65 4.39
N ILE A 19 -1.56 -9.18 3.78
CA ILE A 19 -1.05 -8.64 2.51
C ILE A 19 -2.14 -8.87 1.46
N ARG A 20 -2.70 -7.79 0.92
CA ARG A 20 -3.64 -7.83 -0.21
C ARG A 20 -2.87 -7.52 -1.49
N THR A 21 -3.01 -8.39 -2.49
CA THR A 21 -2.50 -8.15 -3.85
C THR A 21 -3.61 -7.52 -4.68
N ILE A 22 -3.30 -6.40 -5.33
CA ILE A 22 -4.22 -5.69 -6.22
C ILE A 22 -3.58 -5.66 -7.61
N SER A 23 -4.36 -6.01 -8.63
CA SER A 23 -3.96 -5.92 -10.03
C SER A 23 -4.76 -4.82 -10.70
N PHE A 24 -4.09 -3.89 -11.36
CA PHE A 24 -4.71 -2.83 -12.14
C PHE A 24 -3.97 -2.68 -13.47
N LYS A 25 -4.71 -2.29 -14.51
CA LYS A 25 -4.15 -2.01 -15.83
C LYS A 25 -3.70 -0.56 -15.86
N LEU A 26 -2.49 -0.34 -16.37
CA LEU A 26 -1.94 0.98 -16.64
C LEU A 26 -1.50 1.02 -18.10
N GLU A 27 -1.49 2.23 -18.66
CA GLU A 27 -0.87 2.48 -19.96
C GLU A 27 0.62 2.16 -19.91
N GLU A 28 1.17 1.64 -21.01
CA GLU A 28 2.56 1.19 -21.07
C GLU A 28 3.56 2.30 -20.75
N ASP A 29 3.29 3.52 -21.21
CA ASP A 29 4.20 4.65 -20.99
C ASP A 29 4.24 5.05 -19.52
N MET A 30 3.11 4.98 -18.81
CA MET A 30 3.07 5.18 -17.36
C MET A 30 3.86 4.09 -16.62
N ILE A 31 3.80 2.83 -17.09
CA ILE A 31 4.59 1.74 -16.51
C ILE A 31 6.08 2.02 -16.66
N LYS A 32 6.53 2.50 -17.84
CA LYS A 32 7.94 2.85 -18.09
C LYS A 32 8.40 3.98 -17.18
N GLU A 33 7.59 5.01 -17.00
CA GLU A 33 7.90 6.12 -16.08
C GLU A 33 8.07 5.62 -14.63
N ILE A 34 7.17 4.74 -14.18
CA ILE A 34 7.26 4.11 -12.85
C ILE A 34 8.55 3.29 -12.72
N GLU A 35 8.96 2.56 -13.75
CA GLU A 35 10.22 1.79 -13.71
C GLU A 35 11.45 2.68 -13.63
N ILE A 36 11.47 3.77 -14.39
CA ILE A 36 12.55 4.76 -14.34
C ILE A 36 12.62 5.40 -12.95
N ALA A 37 11.47 5.81 -12.39
CA ALA A 37 11.39 6.38 -11.06
C ALA A 37 11.85 5.39 -9.98
N CYS A 38 11.42 4.12 -10.08
CA CYS A 38 11.82 3.06 -9.15
C CYS A 38 13.35 2.91 -9.09
N LYS A 39 14.02 2.93 -10.24
CA LYS A 39 15.48 2.85 -10.32
C LYS A 39 16.16 4.11 -9.79
N LYS A 40 15.68 5.30 -10.20
CA LYS A 40 16.27 6.59 -9.81
C LYS A 40 16.19 6.84 -8.30
N LEU A 41 15.09 6.41 -7.68
CA LEU A 41 14.83 6.61 -6.25
C LEU A 41 15.33 5.45 -5.37
N GLY A 42 15.91 4.40 -5.96
CA GLY A 42 16.51 3.29 -5.21
C GLY A 42 15.51 2.32 -4.58
N TYR A 43 14.26 2.27 -5.07
CA TYR A 43 13.27 1.30 -4.61
C TYR A 43 13.57 -0.11 -5.14
N LYS A 44 13.28 -1.13 -4.33
CA LYS A 44 13.53 -2.54 -4.69
C LYS A 44 12.57 -3.02 -5.78
N ASN A 45 11.33 -2.53 -5.78
CA ASN A 45 10.31 -2.91 -6.75
C ASN A 45 9.25 -1.82 -6.90
N LYS A 46 8.49 -1.88 -8.01
CA LYS A 46 7.41 -0.94 -8.33
C LYS A 46 6.35 -0.86 -7.23
N SER A 47 6.01 -1.99 -6.60
CA SER A 47 4.96 -2.04 -5.58
C SER A 47 5.33 -1.26 -4.31
N GLU A 48 6.61 -1.20 -3.93
CA GLU A 48 7.06 -0.35 -2.82
C GLU A 48 6.91 1.13 -3.16
N LEU A 49 7.41 1.55 -4.32
CA LEU A 49 7.27 2.92 -4.78
C LEU A 49 5.79 3.35 -4.86
N ILE A 50 4.93 2.51 -5.44
CA ILE A 50 3.50 2.82 -5.59
C ILE A 50 2.82 2.92 -4.23
N LYS A 51 3.17 2.05 -3.26
CA LYS A 51 2.61 2.13 -1.91
C LYS A 51 2.98 3.44 -1.21
N ASP A 52 4.22 3.87 -1.33
CA ASP A 52 4.67 5.12 -0.72
C ASP A 52 4.02 6.34 -1.38
N ALA A 53 3.95 6.35 -2.72
CA ALA A 53 3.26 7.41 -3.45
C ALA A 53 1.77 7.52 -3.05
N ILE A 54 1.07 6.39 -2.90
CA ILE A 54 -0.32 6.38 -2.42
C ILE A 54 -0.41 6.93 -1.01
N LYS A 55 0.47 6.51 -0.09
CA LYS A 55 0.48 7.02 1.29
C LYS A 55 0.73 8.52 1.35
N GLU A 56 1.69 9.01 0.58
CA GLU A 56 2.02 10.43 0.50
C GLU A 56 0.82 11.23 -0.01
N TYR A 57 0.14 10.73 -1.05
CA TYR A 57 -1.06 11.37 -1.57
C TYR A 57 -2.23 11.36 -0.57
N LEU A 58 -2.44 10.25 0.14
CA LEU A 58 -3.47 10.20 1.19
C LEU A 58 -3.16 11.15 2.35
N ASN A 59 -1.88 11.25 2.75
CA ASN A 59 -1.46 12.21 3.77
C ASN A 59 -1.66 13.66 3.30
N TYR A 60 -1.40 13.95 2.02
CA TYR A 60 -1.70 15.24 1.43
C TYR A 60 -3.20 15.57 1.51
N LEU A 61 -4.06 14.61 1.13
CA LEU A 61 -5.51 14.77 1.17
C LEU A 61 -6.09 14.89 2.58
N SER A 62 -5.49 14.24 3.59
CA SER A 62 -5.98 14.30 4.98
C SER A 62 -5.56 15.56 5.73
N ASN A 63 -4.52 16.25 5.26
CA ASN A 63 -3.99 17.47 5.87
C ASN A 63 -4.44 18.73 5.10
N HIS A 64 -5.43 18.61 4.21
CA HIS A 64 -6.13 19.69 3.51
C HIS A 64 -7.65 19.48 3.66
#